data_AF-A0A538U449-F1
#
_entry.id   AF-A0A538U449-F1
#
_cell.length_a   1.000
_cell.length_b   1.000
_cell.length_c   1.000
_cell.angle_alpha   90.00
_cell.angle_beta   90.00
_cell.angle_gamma   90.00
#
_symmetry.space_group_name_H-M   'P 1'
#
loop_
_entity.id
_entity.type
_entity.pdbx_description
1 polymer ?
#
loop_
_entity_poly.entity_id
_entity_poly.type
_entity_poly.pdbx_seq_one_letter_code
_entity_poly.pdbx_strand_id
1 'polypeptide(L)'
;MTLRAIASAAAAAPHAAWATGHSPWPVALAAFGAGCAALASLEPRDVAHAPRLSGRAGRHLPWIASTAIALALGLAVSVPTLRPPPAHWWLVAVDVGQGDALAVGGPNGWTLIDTGPRSPTHDAGSSALVPFFQWAAVRRLDAVILTHDHRDHTGGAAAVERALPIGRWWLGGASPRPRGAPRSAALAHAGDTLGSAPRLVARWPVGGFVSRDLNAGSLVLEAGEGEGRALLAADVD
;
A
#
# COMPACT_ATOMS: atom_id res chain seq x y z
N MET A 1 -6.85 -16.87 22.98
CA MET A 1 -6.10 -15.64 23.31
C MET A 1 -4.65 -15.68 22.81
N THR A 2 -3.93 -16.80 22.97
CA THR A 2 -2.49 -16.93 22.64
C THR A 2 -2.14 -16.72 21.17
N LEU A 3 -2.88 -17.32 20.23
CA LEU A 3 -2.67 -17.15 18.78
C LEU A 3 -2.81 -15.69 18.33
N ARG A 4 -3.79 -14.96 18.88
CA ARG A 4 -4.02 -13.54 18.57
C ARG A 4 -2.89 -12.68 19.12
N ALA A 5 -2.41 -12.97 20.33
CA ALA A 5 -1.26 -12.27 20.91
C ALA A 5 0.04 -12.51 20.13
N ILE A 6 0.27 -13.75 19.67
CA ILE A 6 1.42 -14.10 18.82
C ILE A 6 1.31 -13.40 17.47
N ALA A 7 0.14 -13.42 16.83
CA ALA A 7 -0.07 -12.74 15.56
C ALA A 7 0.10 -11.21 15.70
N SER A 8 -0.41 -10.60 16.78
CA SER A 8 -0.21 -9.19 17.07
C SER A 8 1.25 -8.84 17.35
N ALA A 9 1.97 -9.67 18.11
CA ALA A 9 3.39 -9.47 18.38
C ALA A 9 4.24 -9.65 17.12
N ALA A 10 3.91 -10.64 16.29
CA ALA A 10 4.54 -10.86 15.00
C ALA A 10 4.28 -9.68 14.07
N ALA A 11 3.03 -9.19 13.95
CA ALA A 11 2.65 -8.04 13.14
C ALA A 11 3.28 -6.71 13.61
N ALA A 12 3.62 -6.60 14.90
CA ALA A 12 4.29 -5.44 15.47
C ALA A 12 5.81 -5.45 15.27
N ALA A 13 6.39 -6.57 14.82
CA ALA A 13 7.82 -6.62 14.53
C ALA A 13 8.15 -5.66 13.37
N PRO A 14 9.30 -4.95 13.43
CA PRO A 14 9.81 -4.25 12.26
C PRO A 14 9.80 -5.23 11.10
N HIS A 15 9.28 -4.82 9.93
CA HIS A 15 9.27 -5.67 8.74
C HIS A 15 8.30 -6.87 8.76
N ALA A 16 7.41 -6.99 9.75
CA ALA A 16 6.40 -8.05 9.79
C ALA A 16 5.45 -8.06 8.59
N ALA A 17 5.17 -6.89 8.04
CA ALA A 17 4.35 -6.69 6.86
C ALA A 17 5.23 -6.49 5.62
N TRP A 18 6.14 -7.44 5.37
CA TRP A 18 6.76 -7.51 4.04
C TRP A 18 5.68 -7.74 3.01
N ALA A 19 5.80 -7.03 1.90
CA ALA A 19 4.81 -7.03 0.85
C ALA A 19 4.82 -8.40 0.15
N THR A 20 4.04 -9.36 0.65
CA THR A 20 3.97 -10.73 0.12
C THR A 20 3.16 -10.82 -1.17
N GLY A 21 2.56 -9.70 -1.59
CA GLY A 21 1.59 -9.68 -2.67
C GLY A 21 0.33 -10.47 -2.29
N HIS A 22 -0.50 -10.74 -3.30
CA HIS A 22 -1.66 -11.62 -3.19
C HIS A 22 -1.31 -13.11 -3.04
N SER A 23 -0.01 -13.46 -3.11
CA SER A 23 0.40 -14.85 -3.29
C SER A 23 0.60 -15.54 -1.93
N PRO A 24 -0.05 -16.68 -1.65
CA PRO A 24 0.06 -17.34 -0.35
C PRO A 24 1.37 -18.14 -0.18
N TRP A 25 2.07 -18.47 -1.28
CA TRP A 25 3.21 -19.39 -1.22
C TRP A 25 4.45 -18.84 -0.49
N PRO A 26 4.81 -17.54 -0.50
CA PRO A 26 5.96 -17.04 0.26
C PRO A 26 5.74 -17.20 1.77
N VAL A 27 4.50 -16.96 2.23
CA VAL A 27 4.09 -17.17 3.63
C VAL A 27 4.14 -18.66 3.98
N ALA A 28 3.66 -19.53 3.09
CA ALA A 28 3.73 -20.98 3.29
C ALA A 28 5.19 -21.49 3.39
N LEU A 29 6.10 -20.99 2.54
CA LEU A 29 7.53 -21.33 2.61
C LEU A 29 8.18 -20.84 3.89
N ALA A 30 7.88 -19.62 4.33
CA ALA A 30 8.38 -19.09 5.60
C ALA A 30 7.89 -19.92 6.79
N ALA A 31 6.60 -20.27 6.82
CA ALA A 31 6.01 -21.11 7.86
C ALA A 31 6.63 -22.51 7.89
N PHE A 32 6.86 -23.11 6.72
CA PHE A 32 7.55 -24.39 6.59
C PHE A 32 8.98 -24.33 7.17
N GLY A 33 9.76 -23.31 6.79
CA GLY A 33 11.12 -23.10 7.30
C GLY A 33 11.17 -22.91 8.83
N ALA A 34 10.24 -22.12 9.37
CA ALA A 34 10.10 -21.94 10.82
C ALA A 34 9.70 -23.24 11.54
N GLY A 35 8.81 -24.05 10.95
CA GLY A 35 8.45 -25.37 11.47
C GLY A 35 9.65 -26.32 11.54
N CYS A 36 10.47 -26.36 10.50
CA CYS A 36 11.71 -27.15 10.50
C CYS A 36 12.70 -26.69 11.57
N ALA A 37 12.86 -25.37 11.77
CA ALA A 37 13.71 -24.81 12.81
C ALA A 37 13.23 -25.19 14.22
N ALA A 38 11.93 -25.06 14.48
CA ALA A 38 11.33 -25.42 15.77
C ALA A 38 11.55 -26.90 16.10
N LEU A 39 11.34 -27.80 15.12
CA LEU A 39 11.62 -29.23 15.27
C LEU A 39 13.10 -29.53 15.54
N ALA A 40 14.01 -28.72 15.00
CA ALA A 40 15.45 -28.86 15.23
C ALA A 40 15.89 -28.38 16.63
N SER A 41 15.13 -27.49 17.26
CA SER A 41 15.46 -26.87 18.56
C SER A 41 14.82 -27.56 19.78
N LEU A 42 13.94 -28.55 19.58
CA LEU A 42 13.34 -29.29 20.69
C LEU A 42 14.43 -30.07 21.46
N GLU A 43 14.55 -29.83 22.76
CA GLU A 43 15.52 -30.55 23.60
C GLU A 43 15.01 -31.97 23.97
N PRO A 44 15.91 -32.94 24.22
CA PRO A 44 15.56 -34.33 24.51
C PRO A 44 14.61 -34.56 25.70
N ARG A 45 14.41 -33.57 26.58
CA ARG A 45 13.57 -33.67 27.77
C ARG A 45 12.08 -33.48 27.48
N ASP A 46 11.72 -32.90 26.34
CA ASP A 46 10.33 -32.72 25.88
C ASP A 46 9.77 -33.99 25.18
N VAL A 47 10.58 -35.05 25.08
CA VAL A 47 10.45 -36.15 24.11
C VAL A 47 10.52 -37.53 24.80
N ALA A 48 9.90 -37.71 25.96
CA ALA A 48 9.97 -39.00 26.66
C ALA A 48 9.44 -40.20 25.82
N HIS A 49 8.63 -39.96 24.78
CA HIS A 49 8.02 -41.01 23.94
C HIS A 49 8.16 -40.85 22.42
N ALA A 50 8.87 -39.84 21.88
CA ALA A 50 9.00 -39.73 20.43
C ALA A 50 10.20 -40.53 19.89
N PRO A 51 10.05 -41.25 18.75
CA PRO A 51 11.11 -42.05 18.17
C PRO A 51 12.30 -41.17 17.79
N ARG A 52 13.50 -41.59 18.19
CA ARG A 52 14.76 -40.88 17.93
C ARG A 52 14.98 -40.73 16.42
N LEU A 53 15.02 -39.48 15.92
CA LEU A 53 15.69 -39.18 14.65
C LEU A 53 17.22 -39.13 14.87
N SER A 54 17.81 -40.18 15.43
CA SER A 54 19.27 -40.29 15.56
C SER A 54 19.86 -40.81 14.26
N GLY A 55 20.30 -39.91 13.39
CA GLY A 55 20.93 -40.24 12.11
C GLY A 55 21.41 -39.02 11.32
N ARG A 56 22.03 -39.25 10.16
CA ARG A 56 22.49 -38.19 9.21
C ARG A 56 21.45 -37.08 8.99
N ALA A 57 20.16 -37.42 9.04
CA ALA A 57 19.03 -36.48 8.88
C ALA A 57 19.05 -35.29 9.86
N GLY A 58 19.40 -35.50 11.14
CA GLY A 58 19.44 -34.41 12.13
C GLY A 58 20.53 -33.36 11.85
N ARG A 59 21.62 -33.76 11.17
CA ARG A 59 22.72 -32.86 10.81
C ARG A 59 22.38 -31.90 9.66
N HIS A 60 21.39 -32.25 8.84
CA HIS A 60 20.99 -31.47 7.67
C HIS A 60 19.80 -30.54 7.94
N LEU A 61 19.02 -30.79 9.00
CA LEU A 61 17.84 -30.00 9.37
C LEU A 61 18.09 -28.49 9.57
N PRO A 62 19.17 -28.02 10.25
CA PRO A 62 19.43 -26.58 10.36
C PRO A 62 19.79 -25.93 9.02
N TRP A 63 20.45 -26.66 8.12
CA TRP A 63 20.74 -26.19 6.76
C TRP A 63 19.47 -26.08 5.93
N ILE A 64 18.56 -27.05 6.05
CA ILE A 64 17.24 -27.01 5.40
C ILE A 64 16.43 -25.82 5.92
N ALA A 65 16.36 -25.61 7.24
CA ALA A 65 15.65 -24.48 7.82
C ALA A 65 16.23 -23.13 7.37
N SER A 66 17.55 -22.97 7.42
CA SER A 66 18.23 -21.74 6.97
C SER A 66 18.01 -21.47 5.49
N THR A 67 18.06 -22.52 4.66
CA THR A 67 17.80 -22.41 3.21
C THR A 67 16.34 -22.05 2.94
N ALA A 68 15.39 -22.65 3.64
CA ALA A 68 13.97 -22.34 3.51
C ALA A 68 13.67 -20.89 3.93
N ILE A 69 14.26 -20.41 5.02
CA ILE A 69 14.15 -19.00 5.45
C ILE A 69 14.79 -18.07 4.43
N ALA A 70 16.01 -18.37 3.95
CA ALA A 70 16.69 -17.56 2.95
C ALA A 70 15.92 -17.49 1.63
N LEU A 71 15.36 -18.63 1.18
CA LEU A 71 14.48 -18.67 0.01
C LEU A 71 13.20 -17.87 0.26
N ALA A 72 12.54 -18.04 1.40
CA ALA A 72 11.32 -17.28 1.72
C ALA A 72 11.60 -15.77 1.75
N LEU A 73 12.73 -15.33 2.31
CA LEU A 73 13.15 -13.93 2.31
C LEU A 73 13.48 -13.43 0.90
N GLY A 74 14.28 -14.18 0.14
CA GLY A 74 14.62 -13.83 -1.25
C GLY A 74 13.38 -13.72 -2.12
N LEU A 75 12.42 -14.62 -1.90
CA LEU A 75 11.17 -14.69 -2.63
C LEU A 75 10.19 -13.59 -2.22
N ALA A 76 10.12 -13.24 -0.93
CA ALA A 76 9.35 -12.09 -0.45
C ALA A 76 9.87 -10.77 -1.05
N VAL A 77 11.19 -10.62 -1.19
CA VAL A 77 11.82 -9.45 -1.84
C VAL A 77 11.67 -9.50 -3.37
N SER A 78 11.33 -10.64 -3.97
CA SER A 78 11.11 -10.76 -5.41
C SER A 78 9.62 -10.78 -5.81
N VAL A 79 8.68 -10.68 -4.87
CA VAL A 79 7.25 -10.66 -5.22
C VAL A 79 6.97 -9.46 -6.14
N PRO A 80 6.42 -9.69 -7.34
CA PRO A 80 6.07 -8.62 -8.25
C PRO A 80 4.90 -7.82 -7.67
N THR A 81 4.95 -6.51 -7.87
CA THR A 81 3.80 -5.64 -7.61
C THR A 81 2.59 -6.14 -8.40
N LEU A 82 1.44 -6.19 -7.75
CA LEU A 82 0.16 -6.48 -8.39
C LEU A 82 -0.10 -5.40 -9.44
N ARG A 83 -0.27 -5.82 -10.70
CA ARG A 83 -0.45 -4.92 -11.84
C ARG A 83 -1.57 -5.43 -12.74
N PRO A 84 -2.31 -4.50 -13.40
CA PRO A 84 -3.29 -4.88 -14.40
C PRO A 84 -2.61 -5.59 -15.57
N PRO A 85 -3.36 -6.44 -16.32
CA PRO A 85 -2.88 -7.01 -17.57
C PRO A 85 -2.42 -5.92 -18.57
N PRO A 86 -1.60 -6.27 -19.58
CA PRO A 86 -1.24 -5.33 -20.63
C PRO A 86 -2.48 -4.64 -21.23
N ALA A 87 -2.35 -3.34 -21.53
CA ALA A 87 -3.44 -2.47 -22.02
C ALA A 87 -4.62 -2.25 -21.06
N HIS A 88 -4.54 -2.73 -19.81
CA HIS A 88 -5.57 -2.49 -18.79
C HIS A 88 -5.03 -1.57 -17.68
N TRP A 89 -5.96 -0.97 -16.96
CA TRP A 89 -5.70 -0.24 -15.74
C TRP A 89 -6.79 -0.57 -14.71
N TRP A 90 -6.50 -0.32 -13.44
CA TRP A 90 -7.43 -0.54 -12.35
C TRP A 90 -7.75 0.78 -11.66
N LEU A 91 -9.02 0.96 -11.33
CA LEU A 91 -9.50 1.93 -10.35
C LEU A 91 -9.96 1.15 -9.13
N VAL A 92 -9.35 1.39 -7.98
CA VAL A 92 -9.72 0.73 -6.73
C VAL A 92 -10.16 1.79 -5.74
N ALA A 93 -11.43 1.78 -5.37
CA ALA A 93 -11.92 2.55 -4.24
C ALA A 93 -11.60 1.78 -2.96
N VAL A 94 -10.72 2.34 -2.13
CA VAL A 94 -10.34 1.72 -0.86
C VAL A 94 -11.32 2.19 0.21
N ASP A 95 -11.90 1.24 0.94
CA ASP A 95 -12.79 1.56 2.06
C ASP A 95 -11.99 2.22 3.19
N VAL A 96 -12.16 3.54 3.30
CA VAL A 96 -11.53 4.41 4.31
C VAL A 96 -12.57 4.98 5.29
N GLY A 97 -13.82 4.54 5.22
CA GLY A 97 -14.94 5.14 5.94
C GLY A 97 -15.46 6.41 5.26
N GLN A 98 -15.36 7.56 5.95
CA GLN A 98 -15.84 8.85 5.43
C GLN A 98 -14.78 9.51 4.54
N GLY A 99 -15.19 10.03 3.37
CA GLY A 99 -14.33 10.71 2.41
C GLY A 99 -13.77 9.77 1.35
N ASP A 100 -12.80 10.24 0.56
CA ASP A 100 -12.28 9.52 -0.59
C ASP A 100 -10.87 8.97 -0.40
N ALA A 101 -10.65 7.78 -0.98
CA ALA A 101 -9.32 7.27 -1.30
C ALA A 101 -9.40 6.30 -2.49
N LEU A 102 -8.82 6.71 -3.62
CA LEU A 102 -8.81 5.95 -4.86
C LEU A 102 -7.38 5.59 -5.24
N ALA A 103 -7.12 4.30 -5.44
CA ALA A 103 -5.85 3.81 -5.97
C ALA A 103 -6.00 3.47 -7.45
N VAL A 104 -5.21 4.13 -8.29
CA VAL A 104 -5.15 3.91 -9.74
C VAL A 104 -3.91 3.09 -10.06
N GLY A 105 -4.11 1.84 -10.48
CA GLY A 105 -3.05 0.91 -10.86
C GLY A 105 -2.89 0.84 -12.38
N GLY A 106 -1.66 0.97 -12.87
CA GLY A 106 -1.33 0.84 -14.29
C GLY A 106 -0.02 0.09 -14.52
N PRO A 107 0.40 -0.07 -15.79
CA PRO A 107 1.63 -0.79 -16.14
C PRO A 107 2.89 -0.14 -15.54
N ASN A 108 2.87 1.17 -15.33
CA ASN A 108 4.01 1.94 -14.83
C ASN A 108 4.07 2.04 -13.30
N GLY A 109 3.01 1.66 -12.60
CA GLY A 109 2.95 1.70 -11.14
C GLY A 109 1.57 2.13 -10.63
N TRP A 110 1.55 2.75 -9.45
CA TRP A 110 0.34 3.08 -8.72
C TRP A 110 0.33 4.55 -8.33
N THR A 111 -0.81 5.21 -8.58
CA THR A 111 -1.10 6.56 -8.11
C THR A 111 -2.23 6.52 -7.10
N LEU A 112 -2.07 7.25 -6.00
CA LEU A 112 -3.10 7.40 -4.98
C LEU A 112 -3.75 8.78 -5.13
N ILE A 113 -5.08 8.82 -5.11
CA ILE A 113 -5.90 10.03 -5.12
C ILE A 113 -6.65 10.06 -3.80
N ASP A 114 -6.40 11.11 -3.02
CA ASP A 114 -6.82 11.27 -1.63
C ASP A 114 -6.41 10.10 -0.72
N THR A 115 -6.59 10.30 0.58
CA THR A 115 -5.96 9.50 1.63
C THR A 115 -6.90 9.18 2.79
N GLY A 116 -8.18 9.50 2.65
CA GLY A 116 -9.17 9.27 3.69
C GLY A 116 -8.94 10.07 4.98
N PRO A 117 -9.74 9.78 6.02
CA PRO A 117 -9.81 10.57 7.24
C PRO A 117 -8.73 10.22 8.26
N ARG A 118 -8.46 11.21 9.11
CA ARG A 118 -7.66 11.03 10.34
C ARG A 118 -8.24 11.76 11.53
N SER A 119 -8.46 11.00 12.60
CA SER A 119 -8.88 11.42 13.93
C SER A 119 -7.79 11.07 14.98
N PRO A 120 -7.96 11.45 16.26
CA PRO A 120 -7.05 11.03 17.33
C PRO A 120 -7.00 9.51 17.54
N THR A 121 -8.05 8.78 17.16
CA THR A 121 -8.20 7.33 17.40
C THR A 121 -8.17 6.49 16.13
N HIS A 122 -8.16 7.12 14.95
CA HIS A 122 -8.22 6.45 13.65
C HIS A 122 -7.40 7.20 12.59
N ASP A 123 -6.69 6.48 11.74
CA ASP A 123 -5.93 7.02 10.62
C ASP A 123 -6.05 6.04 9.44
N ALA A 124 -6.85 6.44 8.45
CA ALA A 124 -7.15 5.62 7.28
C ALA A 124 -5.90 5.24 6.47
N GLY A 125 -4.89 6.11 6.48
CA GLY A 125 -3.60 5.81 5.86
C GLY A 125 -2.95 4.59 6.50
N SER A 126 -2.91 4.54 7.83
CA SER A 126 -2.30 3.41 8.55
C SER A 126 -3.17 2.16 8.59
N SER A 127 -4.50 2.30 8.64
CA SER A 127 -5.41 1.17 8.85
C SER A 127 -5.96 0.54 7.57
N ALA A 128 -5.98 1.28 6.45
CA ALA A 128 -6.54 0.81 5.19
C ALA A 128 -5.54 0.92 4.02
N LEU A 129 -4.97 2.11 3.78
CA LEU A 129 -4.15 2.35 2.58
C LEU A 129 -2.81 1.62 2.61
N VAL A 130 -2.06 1.74 3.71
CA VAL A 130 -0.78 1.04 3.86
C VAL A 130 -0.96 -0.48 3.77
N PRO A 131 -1.91 -1.11 4.49
CA PRO A 131 -2.22 -2.53 4.31
C PRO A 131 -2.59 -2.90 2.88
N PHE A 132 -3.41 -2.10 2.19
CA PHE A 132 -3.77 -2.33 0.79
C PHE A 132 -2.54 -2.36 -0.13
N PHE A 133 -1.67 -1.35 -0.04
CA PHE A 133 -0.48 -1.29 -0.89
C PHE A 133 0.54 -2.38 -0.56
N GLN A 134 0.67 -2.77 0.71
CA GLN A 134 1.49 -3.92 1.12
C GLN A 134 0.94 -5.23 0.52
N TRP A 135 -0.37 -5.45 0.61
CA TRP A 135 -1.04 -6.59 -0.02
C TRP A 135 -0.85 -6.59 -1.55
N ALA A 136 -0.89 -5.43 -2.18
CA ALA A 136 -0.64 -5.28 -3.62
C ALA A 136 0.86 -5.36 -3.99
N ALA A 137 1.77 -5.65 -3.05
CA ALA A 137 3.21 -5.64 -3.28
C ALA A 137 3.75 -4.33 -3.89
N VAL A 138 3.09 -3.20 -3.60
CA VAL A 138 3.48 -1.86 -4.02
C VAL A 138 4.60 -1.36 -3.11
N ARG A 139 5.74 -1.02 -3.70
CA ARG A 139 6.94 -0.57 -2.95
C ARG A 139 7.20 0.91 -3.04
N ARG A 140 6.48 1.60 -3.93
CA ARG A 140 6.58 3.02 -4.21
C ARG A 140 5.31 3.43 -4.93
N LEU A 141 4.81 4.61 -4.60
CA LEU A 141 3.79 5.29 -5.37
C LEU A 141 4.44 6.21 -6.40
N ASP A 142 3.93 6.21 -7.62
CA ASP A 142 4.38 7.12 -8.67
C ASP A 142 4.00 8.55 -8.31
N ALA A 143 2.75 8.71 -7.87
CA ALA A 143 2.22 9.97 -7.39
C ALA A 143 1.20 9.80 -6.26
N VAL A 144 1.08 10.84 -5.45
CA VAL A 144 -0.07 11.09 -4.59
C VAL A 144 -0.71 12.40 -5.03
N ILE A 145 -2.03 12.39 -5.21
CA ILE A 145 -2.83 13.55 -5.61
C ILE A 145 -3.80 13.84 -4.47
N LEU A 146 -3.77 15.06 -3.95
CA LEU A 146 -4.74 15.53 -2.95
C LEU A 146 -5.68 16.54 -3.63
N THR A 147 -6.96 16.21 -3.66
CA THR A 147 -7.96 16.94 -4.44
C THR A 147 -8.28 18.31 -3.83
N HIS A 148 -8.47 18.36 -2.51
CA HIS A 148 -8.69 19.58 -1.72
C HIS A 148 -8.33 19.36 -0.24
N ASP A 149 -8.20 20.44 0.53
CA ASP A 149 -7.76 20.41 1.94
C ASP A 149 -8.90 20.15 2.93
N HIS A 150 -9.61 19.03 2.76
CA HIS A 150 -10.50 18.48 3.78
C HIS A 150 -9.85 17.32 4.52
N ARG A 151 -10.15 17.19 5.81
CA ARG A 151 -9.49 16.23 6.71
C ARG A 151 -9.82 14.78 6.40
N ASP A 152 -10.96 14.54 5.77
CA ASP A 152 -11.44 13.26 5.24
C ASP A 152 -10.88 12.92 3.86
N HIS A 153 -10.15 13.84 3.22
CA HIS A 153 -9.39 13.58 1.99
C HIS A 153 -7.88 13.53 2.24
N THR A 154 -7.34 14.36 3.13
CA THR A 154 -5.89 14.51 3.33
C THR A 154 -5.36 13.87 4.60
N GLY A 155 -6.25 13.31 5.43
CA GLY A 155 -5.95 12.85 6.78
C GLY A 155 -4.88 11.75 6.84
N GLY A 156 -4.94 10.78 5.93
CA GLY A 156 -4.03 9.63 5.89
C GLY A 156 -2.67 9.90 5.23
N ALA A 157 -2.47 11.07 4.61
CA ALA A 157 -1.29 11.38 3.79
C ALA A 157 0.05 11.15 4.52
N ALA A 158 0.15 11.59 5.78
CA ALA A 158 1.37 11.46 6.57
C ALA A 158 1.69 10.00 6.97
N ALA A 159 0.69 9.12 7.04
CA ALA A 159 0.93 7.69 7.27
C ALA A 159 1.43 7.01 6.01
N VAL A 160 0.86 7.36 4.84
CA VAL A 160 1.30 6.86 3.54
C VAL A 160 2.74 7.30 3.24
N GLU A 161 3.07 8.57 3.43
CA GLU A 161 4.43 9.11 3.18
C GLU A 161 5.51 8.41 4.02
N ARG A 162 5.20 8.09 5.28
CA ARG A 162 6.13 7.36 6.17
C ARG A 162 6.32 5.90 5.75
N ALA A 163 5.33 5.29 5.12
CA ALA A 163 5.33 3.88 4.79
C ALA A 163 5.87 3.58 3.38
N LEU A 164 5.63 4.48 2.42
CA LEU A 164 5.95 4.28 1.02
C LEU A 164 6.71 5.49 0.46
N PRO A 165 7.82 5.28 -0.27
CA PRO A 165 8.38 6.30 -1.14
C PRO A 165 7.34 6.81 -2.13
N ILE A 166 7.32 8.12 -2.36
CA ILE A 166 6.39 8.77 -3.29
C ILE A 166 7.19 9.54 -4.33
N GLY A 167 6.91 9.31 -5.61
CA GLY A 167 7.61 9.95 -6.72
C GLY A 167 7.26 11.43 -6.87
N ARG A 168 5.96 11.77 -6.81
CA ARG A 168 5.48 13.13 -6.97
C ARG A 168 4.23 13.39 -6.13
N TRP A 169 4.08 14.63 -5.69
CA TRP A 169 2.87 15.10 -5.04
C TRP A 169 2.19 16.15 -5.90
N TRP A 170 0.87 16.04 -6.04
CA TRP A 170 0.01 16.99 -6.70
C TRP A 170 -1.07 17.48 -5.75
N LEU A 171 -1.36 18.78 -5.78
CA LEU A 171 -2.40 19.41 -4.97
C LEU A 171 -3.39 20.12 -5.89
N GLY A 172 -4.67 20.11 -5.55
CA GLY A 172 -5.68 20.91 -6.25
C GLY A 172 -5.31 22.40 -6.28
N GLY A 173 -5.23 22.97 -7.48
CA GLY A 173 -4.71 24.33 -7.69
C GLY A 173 -5.58 25.46 -7.12
N ALA A 174 -6.84 25.19 -6.74
CA ALA A 174 -7.74 26.15 -6.10
C ALA A 174 -7.95 25.91 -4.60
N SER A 175 -7.32 24.88 -4.03
CA SER A 175 -7.37 24.61 -2.59
C SER A 175 -6.12 25.15 -1.89
N PRO A 176 -6.22 25.62 -0.63
CA PRO A 176 -5.06 25.80 0.22
C PRO A 176 -4.22 24.54 0.27
N ARG A 177 -2.91 24.73 0.46
CA ARG A 177 -1.96 23.65 0.61
C ARG A 177 -2.27 22.86 1.90
N PRO A 178 -2.56 21.54 1.81
CA PRO A 178 -2.87 20.75 2.98
C PRO A 178 -1.76 20.73 4.00
N ARG A 179 -2.14 20.71 5.29
CA ARG A 179 -1.19 20.58 6.39
C ARG A 179 -0.51 19.21 6.33
N GLY A 180 0.79 19.20 6.00
CA GLY A 180 1.58 17.98 5.87
C GLY A 180 1.94 17.64 4.42
N ALA A 181 1.40 18.33 3.42
CA ALA A 181 1.84 18.14 2.05
C ALA A 181 3.31 18.61 1.88
N PRO A 182 4.21 17.82 1.26
CA PRO A 182 5.64 18.10 1.21
C PRO A 182 5.97 19.25 0.27
N ARG A 183 6.82 20.21 0.67
CA ARG A 183 7.05 21.49 -0.04
C ARG A 183 7.26 21.39 -1.56
N SER A 184 7.79 20.27 -2.05
CA SER A 184 7.97 19.95 -3.47
C SER A 184 6.69 19.64 -4.26
N ALA A 185 5.54 19.53 -3.59
CA ALA A 185 4.25 19.26 -4.22
C ALA A 185 3.89 20.37 -5.22
N ALA A 186 3.52 19.94 -6.43
CA ALA A 186 3.09 20.82 -7.51
C ALA A 186 1.58 21.09 -7.43
N LEU A 187 1.16 22.29 -7.83
CA LEU A 187 -0.25 22.59 -8.03
C LEU A 187 -0.69 22.03 -9.38
N ALA A 188 -1.87 21.41 -9.40
CA ALA A 188 -2.49 20.88 -10.60
C ALA A 188 -3.61 21.81 -11.06
N HIS A 189 -3.63 22.10 -12.36
CA HIS A 189 -4.64 22.92 -13.03
C HIS A 189 -5.25 22.16 -14.22
N ALA A 190 -6.44 22.57 -14.64
CA ALA A 190 -7.09 22.00 -15.82
C ALA A 190 -6.14 21.95 -17.03
N GLY A 191 -5.99 20.76 -17.61
CA GLY A 191 -5.07 20.47 -18.71
C GLY A 191 -3.81 19.71 -18.30
N ASP A 192 -3.40 19.78 -17.03
CA ASP A 192 -2.21 19.09 -16.54
C ASP A 192 -2.38 17.57 -16.59
N THR A 193 -1.32 16.87 -16.96
CA THR A 193 -1.24 15.40 -16.90
C THR A 193 -0.46 14.98 -15.66
N LEU A 194 -1.13 14.32 -14.72
CA LEU A 194 -0.63 14.08 -13.37
C LEU A 194 -0.04 12.68 -13.15
N GLY A 195 -0.22 11.78 -14.12
CA GLY A 195 0.24 10.39 -14.08
C GLY A 195 0.57 9.86 -15.48
N SER A 196 1.23 8.69 -15.53
CA SER A 196 1.82 8.17 -16.78
C SER A 196 1.06 6.99 -17.39
N ALA A 197 0.34 6.18 -16.61
CA ALA A 197 -0.53 5.12 -17.10
C ALA A 197 -1.46 4.60 -15.97
N PRO A 198 -2.79 4.66 -16.11
CA PRO A 198 -3.53 5.31 -17.19
C PRO A 198 -3.25 6.81 -17.24
N ARG A 199 -3.59 7.46 -18.35
CA ARG A 199 -3.51 8.92 -18.44
C ARG A 199 -4.45 9.52 -17.40
N LEU A 200 -3.91 10.38 -16.53
CA LEU A 200 -4.66 11.11 -15.51
C LEU A 200 -4.57 12.60 -15.82
N VAL A 201 -5.71 13.21 -16.14
CA VAL A 201 -5.76 14.60 -16.58
C VAL A 201 -6.66 15.42 -15.68
N ALA A 202 -6.13 16.53 -15.17
CA ALA A 202 -6.93 17.51 -14.47
C ALA A 202 -7.91 18.19 -15.44
N ARG A 203 -9.19 18.17 -15.09
CA ARG A 203 -10.28 18.84 -15.84
C ARG A 203 -10.78 20.10 -15.16
N TRP A 204 -10.64 20.16 -13.85
CA TRP A 204 -11.04 21.28 -13.00
C TRP A 204 -10.09 21.33 -11.80
N PRO A 205 -9.78 22.50 -11.23
CA PRO A 205 -10.26 23.83 -11.61
C PRO A 205 -9.51 24.45 -12.79
N VAL A 206 -10.19 25.33 -13.53
CA VAL A 206 -9.55 26.17 -14.56
C VAL A 206 -8.61 27.19 -13.90
N GLY A 207 -7.57 27.61 -14.62
CA GLY A 207 -6.60 28.58 -14.11
C GLY A 207 -7.28 29.89 -13.67
N GLY A 208 -6.90 30.38 -12.49
CA GLY A 208 -7.45 31.62 -11.91
C GLY A 208 -8.78 31.46 -11.16
N PHE A 209 -9.32 30.23 -11.07
CA PHE A 209 -10.47 29.96 -10.22
C PHE A 209 -10.10 30.13 -8.74
N VAL A 210 -10.91 30.90 -8.00
CA VAL A 210 -10.75 31.14 -6.56
C VAL A 210 -12.12 31.00 -5.92
N SER A 211 -12.25 30.07 -4.98
CA SER A 211 -13.43 29.93 -4.14
C SER A 211 -13.04 29.94 -2.66
N ARG A 212 -13.98 30.36 -1.81
CA ARG A 212 -13.86 30.15 -0.36
C ARG A 212 -14.34 28.75 0.04
N ASP A 213 -15.15 28.15 -0.81
CA ASP A 213 -15.57 26.77 -0.67
C ASP A 213 -14.47 25.86 -1.21
N LEU A 214 -13.97 24.97 -0.35
CA LEU A 214 -12.93 24.01 -0.70
C LEU A 214 -13.47 22.94 -1.66
N ASN A 215 -14.77 22.63 -1.57
CA ASN A 215 -15.44 21.67 -2.43
C ASN A 215 -15.48 22.12 -3.88
N ALA A 216 -15.95 23.35 -4.12
CA ALA A 216 -15.95 23.97 -5.44
C ALA A 216 -14.55 24.03 -6.10
N GLY A 217 -13.47 24.04 -5.30
CA GLY A 217 -12.08 24.03 -5.76
C GLY A 217 -11.47 22.64 -5.95
N SER A 218 -12.22 21.57 -5.69
CA SER A 218 -11.75 20.18 -5.73
C SER A 218 -11.21 19.83 -7.11
N LEU A 219 -10.10 19.11 -7.12
CA LEU A 219 -9.52 18.64 -8.38
C LEU A 219 -10.42 17.57 -9.01
N VAL A 220 -10.97 17.85 -10.20
CA VAL A 220 -11.67 16.84 -11.00
C VAL A 220 -10.66 16.20 -11.95
N LEU A 221 -10.57 14.88 -11.90
CA LEU A 221 -9.63 14.10 -12.70
C LEU A 221 -10.39 13.23 -13.70
N GLU A 222 -9.90 13.20 -14.93
CA GLU A 222 -10.27 12.17 -15.88
C GLU A 222 -9.15 11.12 -15.95
N ALA A 223 -9.51 9.87 -15.66
CA ALA A 223 -8.62 8.73 -15.73
C ALA A 223 -8.93 7.87 -16.96
N GLY A 224 -7.88 7.47 -17.67
CA GLY A 224 -7.99 6.55 -18.81
C GLY A 224 -8.16 7.23 -20.17
N GLU A 225 -8.27 6.40 -21.20
CA GLU A 225 -8.40 6.80 -22.60
C GLU A 225 -9.34 5.84 -23.34
N GLY A 226 -9.84 6.25 -24.51
CA GLY A 226 -10.73 5.43 -25.33
C GLY A 226 -12.02 5.06 -24.59
N GLU A 227 -12.36 3.78 -24.59
CA GLU A 227 -13.59 3.25 -23.97
C GLU A 227 -13.49 3.10 -22.45
N GLY A 228 -12.28 3.08 -21.88
CA GLY A 228 -12.05 2.94 -20.44
C GLY A 228 -11.73 4.27 -19.79
N ARG A 229 -12.73 5.15 -19.66
CA ARG A 229 -12.60 6.47 -19.01
C ARG A 229 -13.45 6.55 -17.74
N ALA A 230 -12.90 7.18 -16.71
CA ALA A 230 -13.63 7.52 -15.48
C ALA A 230 -13.41 8.99 -15.14
N LEU A 231 -14.47 9.65 -14.68
CA LEU A 231 -14.40 10.99 -14.11
C LEU A 231 -14.43 10.87 -12.58
N LEU A 232 -13.42 11.42 -11.92
CA LEU A 232 -13.23 11.40 -10.48
C LEU A 232 -13.44 12.84 -9.99
N ALA A 233 -14.61 13.10 -9.43
CA ALA A 233 -15.07 14.45 -9.15
C ALA A 233 -14.79 14.94 -7.72
N ALA A 234 -14.32 14.05 -6.83
CA ALA A 234 -14.23 14.30 -5.40
C ALA A 234 -15.54 14.95 -4.89
N ASP A 235 -15.44 16.04 -4.13
CA ASP A 235 -16.57 16.71 -3.50
C ASP A 235 -17.04 17.96 -4.28
N VAL A 236 -16.75 18.08 -5.57
CA VAL A 236 -17.14 19.27 -6.34
C VAL A 236 -18.66 19.46 -6.40
N ASP A 237 -19.13 20.67 -6.13
CA ASP A 237 -20.54 21.09 -6.09
C ASP A 237 -20.85 22.36 -6.89
#